data_AF-A0A8H2RHJ4-F1
#
_entry.id   AF-A0A8H2RHJ4-F1
#
_cell.length_a   1.000
_cell.length_b   1.000
_cell.length_c   1.000
_cell.angle_alpha   90.00
_cell.angle_beta   90.00
_cell.angle_gamma   90.00
#
_symmetry.space_group_name_H-M   'P 1'
#
loop_
_entity.id
_entity.type
_entity.pdbx_description
1 polymer ?
#
loop_
_entity_poly.entity_id
_entity_poly.type
_entity_poly.pdbx_seq_one_letter_code
_entity_poly.pdbx_strand_id
1 'polypeptide(L)'
;MNIPTDKWTIQAAAGICVIGNGPGEMPKFERDRPFIRFNLSDDTPLSLMEIRVSNQRVTRRSNESAVFQVLSRGMRDAERDQFQHLLSQQASKLGAELGCLPSTGLATVNACMEQGLSLQVFRMPLRPTLFRAPELAPRQPLAAAFHNWLGEQRLAWQLIAAQGERLKWLDMTAKSHAVTSETERHLDPYPCIFDWMQDAALRGPNSADRANLVELTTSSRFDWEGHANHERLRQLEPFFHLDRTRQETPNWWLYSNSLSITIDTLLTRLTQVQHFLYLEQAAG
;
A
#
# COMPACT_ATOMS: atom_id res chain seq x y z
N MET A 1 -1.61 17.63 -37.95
CA MET A 1 -1.00 16.51 -37.21
C MET A 1 -2.03 15.39 -37.18
N ASN A 2 -1.78 14.28 -37.87
CA ASN A 2 -2.64 13.10 -37.83
C ASN A 2 -2.54 12.48 -36.44
N ILE A 3 -3.63 12.55 -35.67
CA ILE A 3 -3.79 11.77 -34.44
C ILE A 3 -4.00 10.32 -34.90
N PRO A 4 -3.17 9.35 -34.51
CA PRO A 4 -3.41 7.95 -34.85
C PRO A 4 -4.78 7.54 -34.31
N THR A 5 -5.66 7.10 -35.21
CA THR A 5 -7.06 6.73 -34.93
C THR A 5 -7.20 5.29 -34.41
N ASP A 6 -6.14 4.51 -34.40
CA ASP A 6 -6.20 3.09 -34.06
C ASP A 6 -6.15 2.93 -32.54
N LYS A 7 -7.33 2.74 -31.96
CA LYS A 7 -7.45 2.34 -30.56
C LYS A 7 -6.76 0.97 -30.37
N TRP A 8 -5.95 0.83 -29.32
CA TRP A 8 -5.15 -0.36 -29.03
C TRP A 8 -5.72 -1.19 -27.88
N THR A 9 -5.12 -2.36 -27.69
CA THR A 9 -5.47 -3.34 -26.66
C THR A 9 -4.33 -3.59 -25.67
N ILE A 10 -4.64 -3.82 -24.40
CA ILE A 10 -3.60 -4.23 -23.44
C ILE A 10 -3.23 -5.69 -23.71
N GLN A 11 -2.05 -5.94 -24.29
CA GLN A 11 -1.61 -7.30 -24.66
C GLN A 11 -0.77 -7.93 -23.54
N ALA A 12 -1.00 -9.21 -23.23
CA ALA A 12 -0.31 -9.94 -22.15
C ALA A 12 1.22 -10.00 -22.27
N ALA A 13 1.76 -9.98 -23.49
CA ALA A 13 3.19 -10.07 -23.74
C ALA A 13 3.94 -8.72 -23.65
N ALA A 14 3.22 -7.59 -23.59
CA ALA A 14 3.85 -6.27 -23.50
C ALA A 14 4.22 -5.97 -22.04
N GLY A 15 5.48 -5.59 -21.79
CA GLY A 15 5.88 -5.06 -20.48
C GLY A 15 5.26 -3.69 -20.23
N ILE A 16 4.51 -3.54 -19.14
CA ILE A 16 3.80 -2.29 -18.79
C ILE A 16 4.41 -1.66 -17.55
N CYS A 17 4.62 -0.34 -17.61
CA CYS A 17 5.05 0.42 -16.45
C CYS A 17 3.84 0.88 -15.63
N VAL A 18 3.82 0.54 -14.34
CA VAL A 18 2.84 1.06 -13.37
C VAL A 18 3.55 2.07 -12.49
N ILE A 19 3.08 3.32 -12.49
CA ILE A 19 3.77 4.44 -11.85
C ILE A 19 2.88 5.01 -10.74
N GLY A 20 3.26 4.73 -9.50
CA GLY A 20 2.64 5.26 -8.30
C GLY A 20 2.89 6.75 -8.08
N ASN A 21 2.19 7.30 -7.08
CA ASN A 21 2.34 8.70 -6.65
C ASN A 21 3.38 8.89 -5.54
N GLY A 22 4.02 7.82 -5.09
CA GLY A 22 5.01 7.84 -4.02
C GLY A 22 6.35 8.48 -4.42
N PRO A 23 7.32 8.52 -3.51
CA PRO A 23 8.69 8.90 -3.85
C PRO A 23 9.34 7.84 -4.74
N GLY A 24 10.49 8.17 -5.35
CA GLY A 24 11.29 7.25 -6.14
C GLY A 24 11.58 7.74 -7.55
N GLU A 25 12.31 6.92 -8.31
CA GLU A 25 12.73 7.25 -9.67
C GLU A 25 11.58 7.13 -10.67
N MET A 26 11.55 8.05 -11.64
CA MET A 26 10.66 7.93 -12.79
C MET A 26 11.27 6.97 -13.82
N PRO A 27 10.49 6.03 -14.37
CA PRO A 27 10.98 5.18 -15.44
C PRO A 27 11.26 6.00 -16.70
N LYS A 28 12.16 5.49 -17.54
CA LYS A 28 12.32 5.98 -18.91
C LYS A 28 11.10 5.54 -19.73
N PHE A 29 10.37 6.49 -20.28
CA PHE A 29 9.21 6.19 -21.12
C PHE A 29 9.65 5.70 -22.50
N GLU A 30 9.14 4.54 -22.89
CA GLU A 30 9.20 4.08 -24.27
C GLU A 30 7.99 4.65 -25.03
N ARG A 31 8.23 5.25 -26.20
CA ARG A 31 7.21 6.06 -26.91
C ARG A 31 5.94 5.30 -27.28
N ASP A 32 6.06 4.01 -27.53
CA ASP A 32 4.98 3.16 -28.06
C ASP A 32 4.53 2.08 -27.05
N ARG A 33 4.82 2.28 -25.76
CA ARG A 33 4.38 1.34 -24.71
C ARG A 33 3.37 1.96 -23.77
N PRO A 34 2.27 1.24 -23.47
CA PRO A 34 1.29 1.72 -22.52
C PRO A 34 1.88 1.77 -21.11
N PHE A 35 1.43 2.74 -20.32
CA PHE A 35 1.80 2.89 -18.92
C PHE A 35 0.62 3.36 -18.07
N ILE A 36 0.64 3.03 -16.78
CA ILE A 36 -0.43 3.31 -15.84
C ILE A 36 -0.01 4.40 -14.84
N ARG A 37 -0.89 5.37 -14.59
CA ARG A 37 -0.74 6.41 -13.55
C ARG A 37 -2.02 6.57 -12.74
N PHE A 38 -1.91 7.19 -11.57
CA PHE A 38 -3.01 7.22 -10.60
C PHE A 38 -3.42 8.61 -10.16
N ASN A 39 -4.73 8.83 -10.00
CA ASN A 39 -5.31 9.95 -9.24
C ASN A 39 -4.74 11.34 -9.61
N LEU A 40 -4.40 11.55 -10.88
CA LEU A 40 -3.98 12.86 -11.38
C LEU A 40 -5.21 13.75 -11.57
N SER A 41 -5.04 15.06 -11.43
CA SER A 41 -6.11 16.04 -11.70
C SER A 41 -6.66 15.87 -13.11
N ASP A 42 -7.97 16.10 -13.27
CA ASP A 42 -8.67 16.08 -14.57
C ASP A 42 -8.05 17.08 -15.57
N ASP A 43 -7.44 18.16 -15.06
CA ASP A 43 -6.74 19.17 -15.88
C ASP A 43 -5.40 18.65 -16.43
N THR A 44 -4.89 17.52 -15.93
CA THR A 44 -3.62 16.96 -16.39
C THR A 44 -3.83 16.31 -17.77
N PRO A 45 -3.15 16.75 -18.84
CA PRO A 45 -3.31 16.16 -20.17
C PRO A 45 -3.05 14.65 -20.15
N LEU A 46 -3.87 13.90 -20.90
CA LEU A 46 -3.76 12.44 -21.02
C LEU A 46 -2.94 12.09 -22.26
N SER A 47 -1.81 11.40 -22.08
CA SER A 47 -1.01 10.88 -23.19
C SER A 47 -1.72 9.74 -23.93
N LEU A 48 -1.39 9.49 -25.20
CA LEU A 48 -2.01 8.44 -26.03
C LEU A 48 -1.77 7.04 -25.46
N MET A 49 -0.60 6.82 -24.85
CA MET A 49 -0.21 5.56 -24.24
C MET A 49 -0.55 5.49 -22.73
N GLU A 50 -1.14 6.54 -22.17
CA GLU A 50 -1.47 6.56 -20.74
C GLU A 50 -2.82 5.87 -20.47
N ILE A 51 -2.81 5.00 -19.47
CA ILE A 51 -4.01 4.55 -18.76
C ILE A 51 -3.99 5.24 -17.39
N ARG A 52 -4.99 6.08 -17.13
CA ARG A 52 -5.15 6.74 -15.84
C ARG A 52 -6.23 6.03 -15.05
N VAL A 53 -5.87 5.55 -13.87
CA VAL A 53 -6.80 4.92 -12.93
C VAL A 53 -7.03 5.84 -11.76
N SER A 54 -8.28 6.22 -11.54
CA SER A 54 -8.67 7.13 -10.45
C SER A 54 -9.64 6.42 -9.50
N ASN A 55 -9.57 6.74 -8.22
CA ASN A 55 -10.63 6.35 -7.28
C ASN A 55 -11.80 7.34 -7.32
N GLN A 56 -12.95 6.91 -6.82
CA GLN A 56 -14.19 7.67 -6.82
C GLN A 56 -14.08 9.08 -6.17
N ARG A 57 -13.15 9.29 -5.23
CA ARG A 57 -13.01 10.59 -4.53
C ARG A 57 -12.40 11.69 -5.41
N VAL A 58 -11.57 11.31 -6.38
CA VAL A 58 -10.94 12.26 -7.33
C VAL A 58 -11.92 12.62 -8.44
N THR A 59 -12.72 11.66 -8.87
CA THR A 59 -13.75 11.81 -9.90
C THR A 59 -15.01 12.43 -9.31
N ARG A 60 -14.98 13.73 -8.98
CA ARG A 60 -16.14 14.48 -8.42
C ARG A 60 -17.34 14.63 -9.39
N ARG A 61 -17.41 13.84 -10.47
CA ARG A 61 -18.33 14.04 -11.60
C ARG A 61 -18.76 12.73 -12.27
N SER A 62 -19.54 11.90 -11.60
CA SER A 62 -20.60 11.09 -12.24
C SER A 62 -21.38 10.31 -11.17
N ASN A 63 -22.67 10.09 -11.41
CA ASN A 63 -23.54 9.16 -10.67
C ASN A 63 -23.16 7.68 -10.89
N GLU A 64 -21.87 7.38 -11.14
CA GLU A 64 -21.41 6.04 -11.43
C GLU A 64 -21.05 5.31 -10.14
N SER A 65 -21.61 4.11 -9.99
CA SER A 65 -21.44 3.20 -8.86
C SER A 65 -20.06 2.55 -8.77
N ALA A 66 -19.15 2.87 -9.67
CA ALA A 66 -17.85 2.20 -9.78
C ALA A 66 -16.82 2.76 -8.79
N VAL A 67 -16.12 1.84 -8.11
CA VAL A 67 -15.07 2.16 -7.11
C VAL A 67 -13.84 2.83 -7.75
N PHE A 68 -13.56 2.48 -9.01
CA PHE A 68 -12.49 3.05 -9.82
C PHE A 68 -13.02 3.51 -11.17
N GLN A 69 -12.35 4.51 -11.74
CA GLN A 69 -12.55 4.97 -13.11
C GLN A 69 -11.27 4.76 -13.93
N VAL A 70 -11.42 4.27 -15.16
CA VAL A 70 -10.32 4.08 -16.11
C VAL A 70 -10.45 5.07 -17.28
N LEU A 71 -9.44 5.93 -17.45
CA LEU A 71 -9.36 6.87 -18.56
C LEU A 71 -8.17 6.52 -19.46
N SER A 72 -8.41 6.46 -20.77
CA SER A 72 -7.35 6.35 -21.78
C SER A 72 -7.84 6.95 -23.10
N ARG A 73 -6.93 7.61 -23.84
CA ARG A 73 -7.20 8.08 -25.21
C ARG A 73 -6.98 6.99 -26.25
N GLY A 74 -6.07 6.05 -25.97
CA GLY A 74 -5.68 5.02 -26.91
C GLY A 74 -6.42 3.70 -26.72
N MET A 75 -6.94 3.39 -25.52
CA MET A 75 -7.64 2.14 -25.27
C MET A 75 -9.08 2.13 -25.82
N ARG A 76 -9.54 0.98 -26.32
CA ARG A 76 -10.95 0.76 -26.73
C ARG A 76 -11.89 0.85 -25.54
N ASP A 77 -13.09 1.40 -25.74
CA ASP A 77 -14.03 1.66 -24.64
C ASP A 77 -14.42 0.36 -23.93
N ALA A 78 -14.73 -0.70 -24.67
CA ALA A 78 -15.04 -2.03 -24.13
C ALA A 78 -13.90 -2.59 -23.26
N GLU A 79 -12.63 -2.31 -23.59
CA GLU A 79 -11.51 -2.78 -22.78
C GLU A 79 -11.31 -1.93 -21.53
N ARG A 80 -11.53 -0.62 -21.60
CA ARG A 80 -11.52 0.22 -20.40
C ARG A 80 -12.59 -0.23 -19.41
N ASP A 81 -13.79 -0.52 -19.90
CA ASP A 81 -14.91 -1.00 -19.08
C ASP A 81 -14.60 -2.36 -18.46
N GLN A 82 -14.01 -3.28 -19.24
CA GLN A 82 -13.54 -4.58 -18.73
C GLN A 82 -12.46 -4.40 -17.65
N PHE A 83 -11.49 -3.51 -17.87
CA PHE A 83 -10.43 -3.25 -16.89
C PHE A 83 -10.99 -2.62 -15.61
N GLN A 84 -11.95 -1.69 -15.73
CA GLN A 84 -12.67 -1.10 -14.61
C GLN A 84 -13.44 -2.15 -13.78
N HIS A 85 -14.10 -3.09 -14.45
CA HIS A 85 -14.77 -4.20 -13.80
C HIS A 85 -13.77 -5.09 -13.04
N LEU A 86 -12.66 -5.44 -13.68
CA LEU A 86 -11.61 -6.26 -13.07
C LEU A 86 -10.96 -5.57 -11.85
N LEU A 87 -10.70 -4.27 -11.93
CA LEU A 87 -10.22 -3.48 -10.79
C LEU A 87 -11.17 -3.57 -9.60
N SER A 88 -12.48 -3.49 -9.85
CA SER A 88 -13.51 -3.60 -8.81
C SER A 88 -13.57 -5.01 -8.21
N GLN A 89 -13.47 -6.05 -9.05
CA GLN A 89 -13.40 -7.43 -8.58
C GLN A 89 -12.16 -7.68 -7.70
N GLN A 90 -10.98 -7.24 -8.14
CA GLN A 90 -9.74 -7.42 -7.38
C GLN A 90 -9.77 -6.62 -6.08
N ALA A 91 -10.31 -5.40 -6.09
CA ALA A 91 -10.46 -4.65 -4.85
C ALA A 91 -11.43 -5.30 -3.85
N SER A 92 -12.49 -5.97 -4.32
CA SER A 92 -13.37 -6.75 -3.45
C SER A 92 -12.65 -7.95 -2.84
N LYS A 93 -11.86 -8.71 -3.63
CA LYS A 93 -11.08 -9.85 -3.13
C LYS A 93 -10.04 -9.41 -2.09
N LEU A 94 -9.23 -8.42 -2.43
CA LEU A 94 -8.23 -7.84 -1.55
C LEU A 94 -8.87 -7.24 -0.29
N GLY A 95 -10.02 -6.59 -0.43
CA GLY A 95 -10.73 -5.99 0.70
C GLY A 95 -11.22 -7.01 1.72
N ALA A 96 -11.66 -8.18 1.27
CA ALA A 96 -12.02 -9.29 2.16
C ALA A 96 -10.81 -9.79 2.96
N GLU A 97 -9.60 -9.72 2.39
CA GLU A 97 -8.38 -10.14 3.07
C GLU A 97 -7.77 -9.05 3.97
N LEU A 98 -7.87 -7.79 3.57
CA LEU A 98 -7.30 -6.64 4.30
C LEU A 98 -8.19 -6.13 5.42
N GLY A 99 -9.50 -6.46 5.38
CA GLY A 99 -10.52 -5.87 6.25
C GLY A 99 -10.90 -4.43 5.89
N CYS A 100 -10.32 -3.86 4.82
CA CYS A 100 -10.60 -2.51 4.32
C CYS A 100 -10.41 -2.43 2.79
N LEU A 101 -10.91 -1.37 2.16
CA LEU A 101 -10.67 -1.15 0.72
C LEU A 101 -9.16 -0.97 0.44
N PRO A 102 -8.57 -1.70 -0.53
CA PRO A 102 -7.16 -1.54 -0.88
C PRO A 102 -6.90 -0.20 -1.58
N SER A 103 -5.63 0.18 -1.65
CA SER A 103 -5.18 1.26 -2.52
C SER A 103 -5.47 0.95 -3.99
N THR A 104 -5.71 2.01 -4.77
CA THR A 104 -5.85 1.91 -6.23
C THR A 104 -4.65 1.22 -6.86
N GLY A 105 -3.44 1.47 -6.32
CA GLY A 105 -2.20 0.88 -6.81
C GLY A 105 -2.18 -0.64 -6.68
N LEU A 106 -2.44 -1.18 -5.48
CA LEU A 106 -2.44 -2.63 -5.25
C LEU A 106 -3.53 -3.34 -6.07
N ALA A 107 -4.74 -2.77 -6.11
CA ALA A 107 -5.84 -3.32 -6.92
C ALA A 107 -5.47 -3.37 -8.41
N THR A 108 -4.78 -2.34 -8.92
CA THR A 108 -4.34 -2.27 -10.31
C THR A 108 -3.27 -3.29 -10.65
N VAL A 109 -2.26 -3.46 -9.78
CA VAL A 109 -1.22 -4.49 -10.00
C VAL A 109 -1.85 -5.88 -10.03
N ASN A 110 -2.77 -6.19 -9.11
CA ASN A 110 -3.48 -7.47 -9.10
C ASN A 110 -4.34 -7.67 -10.36
N ALA A 111 -5.07 -6.64 -10.81
CA ALA A 111 -5.87 -6.71 -12.03
C ALA A 111 -4.99 -6.97 -13.27
N CYS A 112 -3.85 -6.29 -13.38
CA CYS A 112 -2.90 -6.52 -14.45
C CYS A 112 -2.28 -7.94 -14.39
N MET A 113 -1.96 -8.45 -13.20
CA MET A 113 -1.45 -9.82 -13.03
C MET A 113 -2.48 -10.88 -13.41
N GLU A 114 -3.76 -10.69 -13.06
CA GLU A 114 -4.87 -11.58 -13.45
C GLU A 114 -5.02 -11.64 -14.98
N GLN A 115 -4.78 -10.53 -15.68
CA GLN A 115 -4.76 -10.51 -17.15
C GLN A 115 -3.49 -11.12 -17.78
N GLY A 116 -2.57 -11.64 -16.96
CA GLY A 116 -1.33 -12.24 -17.43
C GLY A 116 -0.29 -11.25 -17.96
N LEU A 117 -0.43 -9.96 -17.62
CA LEU A 117 0.51 -8.93 -18.07
C LEU A 117 1.86 -9.07 -17.36
N SER A 118 2.93 -8.57 -17.98
CA SER A 118 4.23 -8.39 -17.33
C SER A 118 4.40 -6.94 -16.90
N LEU A 119 4.75 -6.69 -15.64
CA LEU A 119 4.78 -5.35 -15.05
C LEU A 119 6.16 -4.96 -14.52
N GLN A 120 6.45 -3.67 -14.69
CA GLN A 120 7.47 -2.96 -13.91
C GLN A 120 6.78 -1.87 -13.09
N VAL A 121 6.93 -1.93 -11.78
CA VAL A 121 6.25 -1.05 -10.85
C VAL A 121 7.25 -0.07 -10.25
N PHE A 122 6.91 1.22 -10.33
CA PHE A 122 7.74 2.34 -9.89
C PHE A 122 6.95 3.27 -8.96
N ARG A 123 7.64 3.92 -8.04
CA ARG A 123 7.11 4.95 -7.14
C ARG A 123 5.93 4.47 -6.31
N MET A 124 5.94 3.21 -5.92
CA MET A 124 4.86 2.57 -5.18
C MET A 124 5.40 1.68 -4.06
N PRO A 125 6.03 2.26 -3.02
CA PRO A 125 6.55 1.49 -1.89
C PRO A 125 5.47 0.98 -0.93
N LEU A 126 4.19 1.32 -1.18
CA LEU A 126 3.04 0.98 -0.31
C LEU A 126 3.21 1.36 1.18
N ARG A 127 4.05 2.35 1.45
CA ARG A 127 4.38 2.82 2.81
C ARG A 127 4.34 4.35 2.88
N PRO A 128 3.17 4.99 2.71
CA PRO A 128 3.06 6.40 3.05
C PRO A 128 3.26 6.60 4.54
N THR A 129 3.67 7.80 4.92
CA THR A 129 3.87 8.14 6.34
C THR A 129 2.54 8.31 7.06
N LEU A 130 2.49 7.87 8.32
CA LEU A 130 1.45 8.18 9.30
C LEU A 130 1.81 9.41 10.16
N PHE A 131 2.96 10.04 9.91
CA PHE A 131 3.31 11.31 10.50
C PHE A 131 2.26 12.38 10.15
N ARG A 132 1.80 13.10 11.17
CA ARG A 132 0.80 14.16 11.02
C ARG A 132 1.52 15.51 11.10
N ALA A 133 1.34 16.31 10.06
CA ALA A 133 1.85 17.67 10.05
C ALA A 133 1.19 18.50 11.17
N PRO A 134 1.91 19.43 11.84
CA PRO A 134 1.37 20.22 12.96
C PRO A 134 0.10 21.00 12.61
N GLU A 135 -0.08 21.37 11.34
CA GLU A 135 -1.21 22.14 10.82
C GLU A 135 -2.49 21.29 10.66
N LEU A 136 -2.36 19.95 10.73
CA LEU A 136 -3.49 19.04 10.59
C LEU A 136 -4.37 19.07 11.85
N ALA A 137 -5.64 19.43 11.68
CA ALA A 137 -6.57 19.58 12.80
C ALA A 137 -6.74 18.27 13.60
N PRO A 138 -6.96 18.33 14.93
CA PRO A 138 -7.01 17.13 15.79
C PRO A 138 -8.03 16.06 15.39
N ARG A 139 -9.15 16.44 14.78
CA ARG A 139 -10.20 15.51 14.30
C ARG A 139 -10.12 15.21 12.81
N GLN A 140 -9.14 15.79 12.11
CA GLN A 140 -8.94 15.53 10.70
C GLN A 140 -8.06 14.28 10.55
N PRO A 141 -8.58 13.18 9.97
CA PRO A 141 -7.77 11.99 9.74
C PRO A 141 -6.74 12.26 8.63
N LEU A 142 -5.59 11.61 8.74
CA LEU A 142 -4.63 11.57 7.65
C LEU A 142 -5.17 10.63 6.56
N ALA A 143 -5.12 11.06 5.29
CA ALA A 143 -5.65 10.23 4.19
C ALA A 143 -4.98 8.85 4.12
N ALA A 144 -3.68 8.78 4.43
CA ALA A 144 -2.93 7.54 4.52
C ALA A 144 -3.47 6.59 5.59
N ALA A 145 -4.03 7.09 6.69
CA ALA A 145 -4.51 6.22 7.77
C ALA A 145 -5.74 5.38 7.40
N PHE A 146 -6.32 5.51 6.21
CA PHE A 146 -7.50 4.75 5.79
C PHE A 146 -7.20 3.47 4.99
N HIS A 147 -5.93 3.11 4.86
CA HIS A 147 -5.48 1.93 4.16
C HIS A 147 -4.67 1.06 5.13
N ASN A 148 -4.90 -0.25 5.08
CA ASN A 148 -4.10 -1.22 5.81
C ASN A 148 -2.75 -1.42 5.09
N TRP A 149 -1.82 -0.47 5.24
CA TRP A 149 -0.53 -0.50 4.53
C TRP A 149 0.35 -1.71 4.89
N LEU A 150 0.29 -2.20 6.13
CA LEU A 150 0.99 -3.43 6.54
C LEU A 150 0.43 -4.64 5.78
N GLY A 151 -0.90 -4.74 5.68
CA GLY A 151 -1.54 -5.79 4.89
C GLY A 151 -1.25 -5.65 3.40
N GLU A 152 -1.31 -4.43 2.86
CA GLU A 152 -1.03 -4.20 1.44
C GLU A 152 0.41 -4.58 1.07
N GLN A 153 1.39 -4.29 1.93
CA GLN A 153 2.78 -4.72 1.71
C GLN A 153 2.93 -6.24 1.79
N ARG A 154 2.32 -6.90 2.79
CA ARG A 154 2.28 -8.38 2.87
C ARG A 154 1.74 -9.00 1.57
N LEU A 155 0.61 -8.49 1.06
CA LEU A 155 0.01 -8.99 -0.18
C LEU A 155 0.88 -8.71 -1.41
N ALA A 156 1.54 -7.55 -1.45
CA ALA A 156 2.45 -7.22 -2.53
C ALA A 156 3.65 -8.19 -2.58
N TRP A 157 4.26 -8.50 -1.44
CA TRP A 157 5.35 -9.47 -1.37
C TRP A 157 4.90 -10.88 -1.77
N GLN A 158 3.75 -11.35 -1.32
CA GLN A 158 3.18 -12.63 -1.74
C GLN A 158 2.96 -12.67 -3.26
N LEU A 159 2.45 -11.57 -3.83
CA LEU A 159 2.25 -11.45 -5.27
C LEU A 159 3.59 -11.46 -6.02
N ILE A 160 4.62 -10.76 -5.54
CA ILE A 160 5.95 -10.77 -6.14
C ILE A 160 6.52 -12.20 -6.16
N ALA A 161 6.47 -12.93 -5.04
CA ALA A 161 6.91 -14.31 -4.99
C ALA A 161 6.14 -15.22 -5.96
N ALA A 162 4.81 -15.06 -6.05
CA ALA A 162 3.97 -15.89 -6.92
C ALA A 162 4.18 -15.63 -8.42
N GLN A 163 4.51 -14.39 -8.80
CA GLN A 163 4.59 -13.98 -10.21
C GLN A 163 6.02 -14.02 -10.76
N GLY A 164 7.04 -13.98 -9.89
CA GLY A 164 8.45 -14.05 -10.27
C GLY A 164 8.83 -12.92 -11.24
N GLU A 165 9.49 -13.27 -12.34
CA GLU A 165 10.00 -12.29 -13.31
C GLU A 165 8.93 -11.45 -14.02
N ARG A 166 7.66 -11.91 -14.01
CA ARG A 166 6.54 -11.15 -14.59
C ARG A 166 6.18 -9.91 -13.78
N LEU A 167 6.58 -9.82 -12.51
CA LEU A 167 6.33 -8.65 -11.67
C LEU A 167 7.62 -8.11 -11.07
N LYS A 168 8.16 -7.06 -11.68
CA LYS A 168 9.32 -6.34 -11.16
C LYS A 168 8.84 -5.13 -10.36
N TRP A 169 8.87 -5.23 -9.03
CA TRP A 169 8.43 -4.16 -8.13
C TRP A 169 9.60 -3.63 -7.30
N LEU A 170 10.39 -2.76 -7.91
CA LEU A 170 11.73 -2.40 -7.43
C LEU A 170 11.72 -1.78 -6.02
N ASP A 171 10.72 -0.94 -5.73
CA ASP A 171 10.59 -0.29 -4.41
C ASP A 171 10.35 -1.28 -3.26
N MET A 172 9.84 -2.49 -3.56
CA MET A 172 9.53 -3.54 -2.58
C MET A 172 10.66 -4.57 -2.43
N THR A 173 11.60 -4.63 -3.38
CA THR A 173 12.64 -5.67 -3.47
C THR A 173 14.06 -5.13 -3.31
N ALA A 174 14.23 -3.88 -2.86
CA ALA A 174 15.55 -3.30 -2.63
C ALA A 174 16.31 -4.10 -1.55
N LYS A 175 17.55 -4.48 -1.86
CA LYS A 175 18.35 -5.41 -1.05
C LYS A 175 18.53 -4.92 0.38
N SER A 176 18.12 -5.73 1.35
CA SER A 176 18.51 -5.58 2.75
C SER A 176 20.02 -5.87 2.91
N HIS A 177 20.68 -5.17 3.83
CA HIS A 177 22.05 -5.46 4.21
C HIS A 177 22.12 -6.78 4.97
N ALA A 178 23.11 -7.62 4.64
CA ALA A 178 23.37 -8.88 5.34
C ALA A 178 23.52 -8.64 6.84
N VAL A 179 22.86 -9.50 7.62
CA VAL A 179 22.80 -9.40 9.08
C VAL A 179 23.92 -10.23 9.69
N THR A 180 24.77 -9.59 10.49
CA THR A 180 25.62 -10.27 11.48
C THR A 180 24.78 -10.59 12.71
N SER A 181 24.69 -11.85 13.11
CA SER A 181 23.96 -12.26 14.32
C SER A 181 24.71 -11.78 15.57
N GLU A 182 24.06 -10.98 16.41
CA GLU A 182 24.50 -10.81 17.80
C GLU A 182 23.85 -11.91 18.67
N THR A 183 24.63 -12.47 19.58
CA THR A 183 24.27 -13.59 20.46
C THR A 183 23.55 -13.14 21.74
N GLU A 184 22.91 -11.96 21.73
CA GLU A 184 22.25 -11.42 22.92
C GLU A 184 20.83 -11.99 23.10
N ARG A 185 20.38 -12.03 24.36
CA ARG A 185 18.99 -12.42 24.69
C ARG A 185 18.07 -11.26 24.34
N HIS A 186 17.39 -11.39 23.22
CA HIS A 186 16.41 -10.43 22.73
C HIS A 186 15.06 -10.54 23.45
N LEU A 187 14.50 -9.41 23.89
CA LEU A 187 13.18 -9.34 24.51
C LEU A 187 12.09 -9.43 23.42
N ASP A 188 10.98 -10.13 23.69
CA ASP A 188 9.85 -10.23 22.74
C ASP A 188 9.00 -8.94 22.80
N PRO A 189 8.98 -8.09 21.76
CA PRO A 189 8.23 -6.83 21.78
C PRO A 189 6.73 -7.03 21.49
N TYR A 190 6.31 -8.18 20.96
CA TYR A 190 4.94 -8.39 20.46
C TYR A 190 3.88 -8.35 21.57
N PRO A 191 4.05 -9.02 22.74
CA PRO A 191 3.10 -8.92 23.84
C PRO A 191 2.86 -7.47 24.26
N CYS A 192 3.93 -6.69 24.41
CA CYS A 192 3.84 -5.30 24.84
C CYS A 192 3.07 -4.40 23.86
N ILE A 193 3.32 -4.53 22.55
CA ILE A 193 2.55 -3.75 21.55
C ILE A 193 1.08 -4.20 21.47
N PHE A 194 0.80 -5.50 21.59
CA PHE A 194 -0.58 -5.99 21.61
C PHE A 194 -1.35 -5.47 22.82
N ASP A 195 -0.77 -5.62 24.01
CA ASP A 195 -1.37 -5.14 25.24
C ASP A 195 -1.62 -3.64 25.17
N TRP A 196 -0.64 -2.87 24.67
CA TRP A 196 -0.81 -1.43 24.51
C TRP A 196 -1.96 -1.07 23.56
N MET A 197 -2.01 -1.68 22.37
CA MET A 197 -3.02 -1.35 21.35
C MET A 197 -4.43 -1.74 21.80
N GLN A 198 -4.58 -2.90 22.44
CA GLN A 198 -5.86 -3.35 22.99
C GLN A 198 -6.31 -2.47 24.15
N ASP A 199 -5.39 -2.12 25.05
CA ASP A 199 -5.70 -1.27 26.20
C ASP A 199 -6.09 0.14 25.78
N ALA A 200 -5.32 0.73 24.86
CA ALA A 200 -5.60 2.04 24.29
C ALA A 200 -6.96 2.07 23.59
N ALA A 201 -7.32 1.00 22.87
CA ALA A 201 -8.63 0.88 22.21
C ALA A 201 -9.79 0.87 23.22
N LEU A 202 -9.61 0.27 24.40
CA LEU A 202 -10.65 0.13 25.43
C LEU A 202 -10.78 1.37 26.31
N ARG A 203 -9.66 1.94 26.78
CA ARG A 203 -9.67 3.00 27.80
C ARG A 203 -9.55 4.41 27.22
N GLY A 204 -9.15 4.52 25.95
CA GLY A 204 -9.10 5.79 25.22
C GLY A 204 -7.85 6.65 25.49
N PRO A 205 -7.84 7.91 24.98
CA PRO A 205 -6.63 8.74 24.93
C PRO A 205 -6.02 9.13 26.27
N ASN A 206 -6.84 9.23 27.32
CA ASN A 206 -6.44 9.81 28.61
C ASN A 206 -5.77 8.81 29.56
N SER A 207 -5.81 7.51 29.23
CA SER A 207 -5.33 6.42 30.07
C SER A 207 -4.15 5.67 29.47
N ALA A 208 -3.77 5.96 28.22
CA ALA A 208 -2.74 5.21 27.53
C ALA A 208 -1.34 5.63 27.99
N ASP A 209 -0.58 4.66 28.52
CA ASP A 209 0.81 4.86 28.90
C ASP A 209 1.70 4.99 27.66
N ARG A 210 2.29 6.18 27.49
CA ARG A 210 3.11 6.49 26.32
C ARG A 210 4.53 5.95 26.43
N ALA A 211 5.01 5.64 27.63
CA ALA A 211 6.39 5.21 27.85
C ALA A 211 6.68 3.88 27.14
N ASN A 212 5.76 2.92 27.24
CA ASN A 212 5.89 1.60 26.62
C ASN A 212 6.02 1.69 25.09
N LEU A 213 5.26 2.57 24.42
CA LEU A 213 5.39 2.76 22.97
C LEU A 213 6.74 3.37 22.58
N VAL A 214 7.25 4.32 23.36
CA VAL A 214 8.55 4.93 23.09
C VAL A 214 9.65 3.88 23.23
N GLU A 215 9.61 3.08 24.29
CA GLU A 215 10.55 1.96 24.49
C GLU A 215 10.50 0.97 23.30
N LEU A 216 9.31 0.60 22.85
CA LEU A 216 9.11 -0.24 21.67
C LEU A 216 9.72 0.37 20.40
N THR A 217 9.62 1.69 20.20
CA THR A 217 10.27 2.32 19.03
C THR A 217 11.79 2.30 19.09
N THR A 218 12.36 2.31 20.29
CA THR A 218 13.82 2.30 20.53
C THR A 218 14.41 0.90 20.66
N SER A 219 13.58 -0.14 20.80
CA SER A 219 14.02 -1.53 20.87
C SER A 219 14.80 -1.96 19.62
N SER A 220 15.64 -2.99 19.79
CA SER A 220 16.53 -3.46 18.74
C SER A 220 15.74 -4.07 17.59
N ARG A 221 16.26 -3.98 16.35
CA ARG A 221 15.62 -4.67 15.22
C ARG A 221 15.56 -6.18 15.43
N PHE A 222 16.59 -6.71 16.09
CA PHE A 222 16.75 -8.12 16.37
C PHE A 222 15.68 -8.64 17.34
N ASP A 223 15.19 -7.78 18.24
CA ASP A 223 14.05 -8.10 19.12
C ASP A 223 12.78 -8.36 18.30
N TRP A 224 12.52 -7.52 17.30
CA TRP A 224 11.35 -7.70 16.45
C TRP A 224 11.50 -8.86 15.47
N GLU A 225 12.66 -8.99 14.82
CA GLU A 225 12.95 -10.01 13.81
C GLU A 225 13.00 -11.41 14.44
N GLY A 226 13.69 -11.56 15.58
CA GLY A 226 13.87 -12.86 16.25
C GLY A 226 12.59 -13.48 16.80
N HIS A 227 11.56 -12.67 17.02
CA HIS A 227 10.25 -13.11 17.54
C HIS A 227 9.12 -12.96 16.50
N ALA A 228 9.45 -12.61 15.25
CA ALA A 228 8.48 -12.38 14.19
C ALA A 228 7.86 -13.67 13.66
N ASN A 229 6.57 -13.61 13.34
CA ASN A 229 5.93 -14.57 12.44
C ASN A 229 4.76 -13.90 11.70
N HIS A 230 4.29 -14.55 10.64
CA HIS A 230 3.21 -14.03 9.80
C HIS A 230 1.90 -13.79 10.56
N GLU A 231 1.56 -14.64 11.52
CA GLU A 231 0.32 -14.52 12.30
C GLU A 231 0.34 -13.27 13.18
N ARG A 232 1.42 -13.07 13.95
CA ARG A 232 1.61 -11.89 14.81
C ARG A 232 1.54 -10.59 14.02
N LEU A 233 2.24 -10.53 12.88
CA LEU A 233 2.21 -9.34 12.02
C LEU A 233 0.81 -9.10 11.46
N ARG A 234 0.11 -10.16 11.02
CA ARG A 234 -1.26 -10.06 10.52
C ARG A 234 -2.25 -9.57 11.59
N GLN A 235 -2.10 -10.04 12.82
CA GLN A 235 -2.91 -9.60 13.95
C GLN A 235 -2.68 -8.13 14.32
N LEU A 236 -1.51 -7.55 13.97
CA LEU A 236 -1.23 -6.13 14.21
C LEU A 236 -1.81 -5.20 13.15
N GLU A 237 -2.02 -5.68 11.92
CA GLU A 237 -2.52 -4.88 10.78
C GLU A 237 -3.76 -4.01 11.10
N PRO A 238 -4.80 -4.51 11.83
CA PRO A 238 -5.99 -3.73 12.11
C PRO A 238 -5.76 -2.49 12.98
N PHE A 239 -4.66 -2.41 13.73
CA PHE A 239 -4.34 -1.28 14.61
C PHE A 239 -3.72 -0.08 13.86
N PHE A 240 -3.31 -0.27 12.60
CA PHE A 240 -2.59 0.75 11.81
C PHE A 240 -3.44 1.40 10.71
N HIS A 241 -4.76 1.21 10.73
CA HIS A 241 -5.67 1.89 9.81
C HIS A 241 -7.01 2.26 10.44
N LEU A 242 -7.78 3.10 9.74
CA LEU A 242 -9.09 3.60 10.11
C LEU A 242 -10.15 2.93 9.25
N ASP A 243 -11.21 2.46 9.90
CA ASP A 243 -12.41 1.98 9.22
C ASP A 243 -13.23 3.19 8.71
N ARG A 244 -13.44 3.25 7.39
CA ARG A 244 -14.21 4.34 6.74
C ARG A 244 -15.72 4.25 7.02
N THR A 245 -16.21 3.11 7.49
CA THR A 245 -17.63 2.85 7.71
C THR A 245 -18.09 3.23 9.12
N ARG A 246 -17.15 3.48 10.03
CA ARG A 246 -17.44 3.81 11.43
C ARG A 246 -17.24 5.31 11.69
N GLN A 247 -18.15 5.87 12.48
CA GLN A 247 -18.02 7.26 12.97
C GLN A 247 -17.01 7.36 14.12
N GLU A 248 -16.92 6.31 14.93
CA GLU A 248 -15.98 6.19 16.04
C GLU A 248 -14.93 5.12 15.72
N THR A 249 -13.70 5.33 16.18
CA THR A 249 -12.61 4.38 15.98
C THR A 249 -11.98 3.98 17.31
N PRO A 250 -11.64 2.69 17.50
CA PRO A 250 -10.75 2.28 18.58
C PRO A 250 -9.31 2.80 18.36
N ASN A 251 -8.93 3.07 17.11
CA ASN A 251 -7.58 3.44 16.71
C ASN A 251 -7.36 4.96 16.80
N TRP A 252 -7.76 5.57 17.91
CA TRP A 252 -7.72 7.02 18.12
C TRP A 252 -6.29 7.60 18.03
N TRP A 253 -5.26 6.78 18.25
CA TRP A 253 -3.86 7.20 18.13
C TRP A 253 -3.51 7.69 16.71
N LEU A 254 -4.24 7.25 15.69
CA LEU A 254 -4.08 7.72 14.30
C LEU A 254 -4.56 9.18 14.09
N TYR A 255 -5.24 9.76 15.08
CA TYR A 255 -5.62 11.17 15.13
C TYR A 255 -4.67 12.01 16.00
N SER A 256 -3.78 11.37 16.76
CA SER A 256 -2.93 12.05 17.73
C SER A 256 -1.65 12.59 17.08
N ASN A 257 -1.54 13.92 16.96
CA ASN A 257 -0.29 14.58 16.52
C ASN A 257 0.89 14.24 17.45
N SER A 258 0.65 14.06 18.76
CA SER A 258 1.74 13.74 19.69
C SER A 258 2.23 12.30 19.57
N LEU A 259 1.42 11.37 19.05
CA LEU A 259 1.81 9.97 18.86
C LEU A 259 2.20 9.65 17.43
N SER A 260 1.90 10.52 16.46
CA SER A 260 2.06 10.18 15.04
C SER A 260 3.49 9.80 14.64
N ILE A 261 4.51 10.40 15.27
CA ILE A 261 5.92 10.03 15.05
C ILE A 261 6.18 8.60 15.55
N THR A 262 5.77 8.31 16.78
CA THR A 262 5.94 7.00 17.41
C THR A 262 5.22 5.91 16.63
N ILE A 263 3.97 6.16 16.23
CA ILE A 263 3.17 5.21 15.42
C ILE A 263 3.78 5.01 14.02
N ASP A 264 4.26 6.06 13.36
CA ASP A 264 4.95 5.95 12.06
C ASP A 264 6.27 5.15 12.17
N THR A 265 6.99 5.31 13.27
CA THR A 265 8.22 4.56 13.55
C THR A 265 7.91 3.08 13.80
N LEU A 266 6.86 2.75 14.55
CA LEU A 266 6.41 1.36 14.72
C LEU A 266 5.95 0.75 13.40
N LEU A 267 5.17 1.48 12.60
CA LEU A 267 4.77 1.03 11.27
C LEU A 267 6.00 0.70 10.40
N THR A 268 7.02 1.55 10.47
CA THR A 268 8.29 1.35 9.75
C THR A 268 9.02 0.10 10.23
N ARG A 269 9.09 -0.11 11.55
CA ARG A 269 9.69 -1.33 12.13
C ARG A 269 8.97 -2.58 11.66
N LEU A 270 7.64 -2.60 11.77
CA LEU A 270 6.82 -3.75 11.37
C LEU A 270 6.94 -4.03 9.86
N THR A 271 7.02 -2.98 9.05
CA THR A 271 7.30 -3.10 7.61
C THR A 271 8.65 -3.77 7.34
N GLN A 272 9.72 -3.35 8.06
CA GLN A 272 11.04 -3.95 7.93
C GLN A 272 11.04 -5.43 8.32
N VAL A 273 10.31 -5.78 9.37
CA VAL A 273 10.18 -7.16 9.85
C VAL A 273 9.38 -8.03 8.87
N GLN A 274 8.31 -7.49 8.27
CA GLN A 274 7.61 -8.19 7.18
C GLN A 274 8.54 -8.46 5.98
N HIS A 275 9.38 -7.47 5.63
CA HIS A 275 10.37 -7.64 4.57
C HIS A 275 11.42 -8.71 4.92
N PHE A 276 11.91 -8.72 6.16
CA PHE A 276 12.82 -9.76 6.66
C PHE A 276 12.21 -11.17 6.49
N LEU A 277 10.98 -11.38 6.98
CA LEU A 277 10.31 -12.68 6.84
C LEU A 277 10.09 -13.09 5.38
N TYR A 278 9.81 -12.14 4.50
CA TYR A 278 9.71 -12.40 3.07
C TYR A 278 11.04 -12.89 2.46
N LEU A 279 12.15 -12.24 2.80
CA LEU A 279 13.47 -12.62 2.30
C LEU A 279 13.91 -13.99 2.84
N GLU A 280 13.65 -14.29 4.12
CA GLU A 280 13.92 -15.60 4.71
C GLU A 280 13.13 -16.71 4.00
N GLN A 281 11.87 -16.47 3.65
CA GLN A 281 11.06 -17.41 2.88
C GLN A 281 11.53 -17.59 1.44
N ALA A 282 12.09 -16.55 0.82
CA ALA A 282 12.65 -16.64 -0.52
C ALA A 282 14.00 -17.36 -0.57
N ALA A 283 14.70 -17.49 0.56
CA ALA A 283 16.01 -18.14 0.68
C ALA A 283 15.94 -19.65 1.01
N GLY A 284 14.81 -20.13 1.55
CA GLY A 284 14.55 -21.53 1.87
C GLY A 284 13.84 -22.28 0.74
#